data_AF-A0A5A9ZGY5-F1
#
_entry.id   AF-A0A5A9ZGY5-F1
#
_cell.length_a   1.000
_cell.length_b   1.000
_cell.length_c   1.000
_cell.angle_alpha   90.00
_cell.angle_beta   90.00
_cell.angle_gamma   90.00
#
_symmetry.space_group_name_H-M   'P 1'
#
loop_
_entity.id
_entity.type
_entity.pdbx_description
1 polymer ?
#
loop_
_entity_poly.entity_id
_entity_poly.type
_entity_poly.pdbx_seq_one_letter_code
_entity_poly.pdbx_strand_id
1 'polypeptide(L)'
;MALSKEQWERLNRNKSVQRACEQVAQKVASRARQITAAEGGEALIRVESSQRPLGRWQARVVSDSPVEEYGAEKQKRIRALGRASREV
;
A
#
# COMPACT_ATOMS: atom_id res chain seq x y z
N MET A 1 10.74 -2.35 26.40
CA MET A 1 11.92 -1.49 26.17
C MET A 1 11.68 -0.65 24.93
N ALA A 2 11.91 0.67 24.99
CA ALA A 2 11.89 1.52 23.81
C ALA A 2 13.28 1.46 23.14
N LEU A 3 13.31 1.41 21.80
CA LEU A 3 14.56 1.47 21.02
C LEU A 3 15.21 2.84 21.17
N SER A 4 16.55 2.90 21.13
CA SER A 4 17.23 4.18 21.00
C SER A 4 16.97 4.80 19.62
N LYS A 5 17.09 6.13 19.51
CA LYS A 5 16.91 6.85 18.24
C LYS A 5 17.85 6.32 17.15
N GLU A 6 19.10 6.05 17.49
CA GLU A 6 20.08 5.49 16.56
C GLU A 6 19.72 4.07 16.11
N GLN A 7 19.26 3.22 17.03
CA GLN A 7 18.79 1.88 16.69
C GLN A 7 17.57 1.94 15.77
N TRP A 8 16.63 2.85 16.04
CA TRP A 8 15.45 3.08 15.20
C TRP A 8 15.82 3.53 13.79
N GLU A 9 16.70 4.51 13.66
CA GLU A 9 17.15 5.00 12.37
C GLU A 9 17.91 3.91 11.59
N ARG A 10 18.77 3.14 12.27
CA ARG A 10 19.50 2.02 11.66
C ARG A 10 18.56 0.96 11.10
N LEU A 11 17.50 0.62 11.83
CA LEU A 11 16.49 -0.34 11.36
C LEU A 11 15.73 0.19 10.14
N ASN A 12 15.34 1.46 10.14
CA ASN A 12 14.59 2.05 9.01
C ASN A 12 15.45 2.29 7.76
N ARG A 13 16.78 2.41 7.91
CA ARG A 13 17.74 2.43 6.79
C ARG A 13 18.16 1.03 6.33
N ASN A 14 17.77 -0.02 7.06
CA ASN A 14 18.13 -1.39 6.71
C ASN A 14 17.41 -1.84 5.43
N LYS A 15 18.17 -2.16 4.39
CA LYS A 15 17.63 -2.59 3.09
C LYS A 15 16.74 -3.82 3.18
N SER A 16 16.99 -4.75 4.09
CA SER A 16 16.14 -5.94 4.27
C SER A 16 14.77 -5.58 4.83
N VAL A 17 14.71 -4.63 5.77
CA VAL A 17 13.43 -4.10 6.29
C VAL A 17 12.67 -3.36 5.19
N GLN A 18 13.36 -2.52 4.42
CA GLN A 18 12.76 -1.78 3.31
C GLN A 18 12.18 -2.73 2.25
N ARG A 19 12.96 -3.74 1.84
CA ARG A 19 12.54 -4.78 0.90
C ARG A 19 11.35 -5.58 1.43
N ALA A 20 11.32 -5.92 2.72
CA ALA A 20 10.19 -6.63 3.30
C ALA A 20 8.90 -5.79 3.22
N CYS A 21 8.97 -4.49 3.52
CA CYS A 21 7.84 -3.57 3.35
C CYS A 21 7.38 -3.49 1.87
N GLU A 22 8.32 -3.37 0.94
CA GLU A 22 8.04 -3.35 -0.50
C GLU A 22 7.38 -4.64 -0.98
N GLN A 23 7.86 -5.80 -0.53
CA GLN A 23 7.29 -7.10 -0.88
C GLN A 23 5.84 -7.23 -0.42
N VAL A 24 5.54 -6.83 0.82
CA VAL A 24 4.16 -6.82 1.32
C VAL A 24 3.30 -5.87 0.50
N ALA A 25 3.79 -4.65 0.24
CA ALA A 25 3.07 -3.68 -0.58
C ALA A 25 2.82 -4.19 -2.01
N GLN A 26 3.77 -4.91 -2.62
CA GLN A 26 3.60 -5.51 -3.94
C GLN A 26 2.58 -6.65 -3.95
N LYS A 27 2.51 -7.47 -2.90
CA LYS A 27 1.45 -8.50 -2.77
C LYS A 27 0.08 -7.86 -2.70
N VAL A 28 -0.09 -6.83 -1.87
CA VAL A 28 -1.34 -6.07 -1.76
C VAL A 28 -1.69 -5.40 -3.10
N ALA A 29 -0.72 -4.76 -3.76
CA ALA A 29 -0.94 -4.11 -5.07
C ALA A 29 -1.33 -5.14 -6.15
N SER A 30 -0.66 -6.28 -6.21
CA SER A 30 -1.00 -7.36 -7.13
C SER A 30 -2.42 -7.86 -6.89
N ARG A 31 -2.81 -8.06 -5.64
CA ARG A 31 -4.16 -8.52 -5.31
C ARG A 31 -5.21 -7.47 -5.64
N ALA A 32 -4.94 -6.20 -5.36
CA ALA A 32 -5.84 -5.11 -5.70
C ALA A 32 -6.04 -4.99 -7.21
N ARG A 33 -4.98 -5.14 -8.02
CA ARG A 33 -5.08 -5.15 -9.49
C ARG A 33 -5.97 -6.29 -10.00
N GLN A 34 -5.86 -7.47 -9.40
CA GLN A 34 -6.72 -8.61 -9.74
C GLN A 34 -8.20 -8.31 -9.44
N ILE A 35 -8.49 -7.69 -8.28
CA ILE A 35 -9.86 -7.34 -7.90
C ILE A 35 -10.41 -6.28 -8.85
N THR A 36 -9.65 -5.21 -9.12
CA THR A 36 -10.03 -4.16 -10.08
C THR A 36 -10.32 -4.76 -11.46
N ALA A 37 -9.43 -5.60 -12.00
CA ALA A 37 -9.62 -6.22 -13.30
C ALA A 37 -10.82 -7.16 -13.34
N ALA A 38 -11.06 -7.95 -12.28
CA ALA A 38 -12.19 -8.86 -12.20
C ALA A 38 -13.55 -8.13 -12.13
N GLU A 39 -13.57 -6.91 -11.61
CA GLU A 39 -14.79 -6.10 -11.48
C GLU A 39 -14.94 -5.05 -12.59
N GLY A 40 -14.03 -5.05 -13.57
CA GLY A 40 -14.06 -4.11 -14.69
C GLY A 40 -13.69 -2.68 -14.33
N GLY A 41 -12.96 -2.48 -13.23
CA GLY A 41 -12.41 -1.17 -12.85
C GLY A 41 -11.19 -0.78 -13.70
N GLU A 42 -10.88 0.51 -13.70
CA GLU A 42 -9.80 1.09 -14.51
C GLU A 42 -8.71 1.73 -13.65
N ALA A 43 -8.83 1.65 -12.31
CA ALA A 43 -7.87 2.21 -11.37
C ALA A 43 -6.42 1.76 -11.63
N LEU A 44 -5.52 2.72 -11.76
CA LEU A 44 -4.08 2.50 -11.80
C LEU A 44 -3.53 2.34 -10.39
N ILE A 45 -3.10 1.12 -10.08
CA ILE A 45 -2.58 0.76 -8.76
C ILE A 45 -1.06 0.69 -8.79
N ARG A 46 -0.41 1.54 -7.99
CA ARG A 46 1.05 1.65 -7.88
C ARG A 46 1.53 1.54 -6.43
N VAL A 47 2.79 1.14 -6.29
CA VAL A 47 3.50 1.14 -4.99
C VAL A 47 4.44 2.33 -4.97
N GLU A 48 4.36 3.12 -3.91
CA GLU A 48 5.24 4.24 -3.66
C GLU A 48 5.98 4.02 -2.35
N SER A 49 7.30 4.22 -2.35
CA SER A 49 8.10 4.22 -1.14
C SER A 49 8.35 5.63 -0.65
N SER A 50 8.27 5.85 0.66
CA SER A 50 8.68 7.12 1.24
C SER A 50 9.12 6.98 2.70
N GLN A 51 9.70 8.04 3.25
CA GLN A 51 10.00 8.14 4.66
C GLN A 51 8.95 9.03 5.33
N ARG A 52 8.28 8.52 6.37
CA ARG A 52 7.37 9.31 7.21
C ARG A 52 8.16 10.23 8.14
N PRO A 53 7.51 11.24 8.74
CA PRO A 53 8.08 11.97 9.88
C PRO A 53 8.65 11.00 10.92
N LEU A 54 9.76 11.39 11.56
CA LEU A 54 10.54 10.55 12.50
C LEU A 54 11.29 9.37 11.84
N GLY A 55 11.51 9.44 10.52
CA GLY A 55 12.44 8.55 9.82
C GLY A 55 11.90 7.16 9.51
N ARG A 56 10.61 6.89 9.76
CA ARG A 56 10.01 5.57 9.52
C ARG A 56 9.86 5.30 8.03
N TRP A 57 10.48 4.23 7.54
CA TRP A 57 10.29 3.81 6.15
C TRP A 57 8.86 3.28 5.95
N GLN A 58 8.30 3.53 4.76
CA GLN A 58 7.05 2.92 4.33
C GLN A 58 7.08 2.59 2.84
N ALA A 59 6.32 1.56 2.48
CA ALA A 59 5.82 1.35 1.14
C ALA A 59 4.29 1.44 1.19
N ARG A 60 3.69 2.32 0.39
CA ARG A 60 2.24 2.54 0.33
C ARG A 60 1.71 2.12 -1.02
N VAL A 61 0.51 1.54 -1.02
CA VAL A 61 -0.22 1.22 -2.26
C VAL A 61 -1.19 2.35 -2.53
N VAL A 62 -1.15 2.90 -3.74
CA VAL A 62 -1.92 4.07 -4.14
C VAL A 62 -2.76 3.72 -5.37
N SER A 63 -4.01 4.18 -5.36
CA SER A 63 -4.91 4.20 -6.50
C SER A 63 -5.11 5.64 -6.96
N ASP A 64 -5.25 5.85 -8.26
CA ASP A 64 -5.64 7.13 -8.85
C ASP A 64 -7.17 7.32 -8.94
N SER A 65 -7.95 6.27 -8.73
CA SER A 65 -9.41 6.30 -8.75
C SER A 65 -9.99 6.20 -7.33
N PRO A 66 -10.27 7.33 -6.66
CA PRO A 66 -10.97 7.32 -5.37
C PRO A 66 -12.42 6.85 -5.52
N VAL A 67 -13.04 7.07 -6.68
CA VAL A 67 -14.43 6.70 -6.92
C VAL A 67 -14.62 5.19 -6.90
N GLU A 68 -13.69 4.42 -7.47
CA GLU A 68 -13.75 2.95 -7.40
C GLU A 68 -13.57 2.42 -5.96
N GLU A 69 -12.82 3.11 -5.10
CA GLU A 69 -12.56 2.66 -3.73
C GLU A 69 -13.69 2.99 -2.76
N TYR A 70 -14.30 4.16 -2.91
CA TYR A 70 -15.31 4.69 -1.98
C TYR A 70 -16.73 4.65 -2.54
N GLY A 71 -16.88 4.56 -3.86
CA GLY A 71 -18.15 4.75 -4.57
C GLY A 71 -18.47 6.24 -4.77
N ALA A 72 -19.33 6.51 -5.74
CA ALA A 72 -19.99 7.80 -5.94
C ALA A 72 -21.43 7.58 -6.36
N GLU A 73 -22.23 8.64 -6.45
CA GLU A 73 -23.64 8.57 -6.86
C GLU A 73 -23.87 7.74 -8.14
N LYS A 74 -22.97 7.88 -9.11
CA LYS A 74 -23.07 7.25 -10.44
C LYS A 74 -22.17 6.02 -10.63
N GLN A 75 -21.31 5.69 -9.67
CA GLN A 75 -20.35 4.59 -9.79
C GLN A 75 -20.36 3.71 -8.55
N LYS A 76 -20.48 2.40 -8.77
CA LYS A 76 -20.44 1.41 -7.71
C LYS A 76 -19.04 1.33 -7.11
N ARG A 77 -19.02 0.95 -5.83
CA ARG A 77 -17.79 0.73 -5.07
C ARG A 77 -17.23 -0.67 -5.33
N ILE A 78 -15.98 -0.75 -5.80
CA ILE A 78 -15.18 -1.98 -5.95
C ILE A 78 -14.42 -2.29 -4.65
N ARG A 79 -13.85 -1.24 -4.03
CA ARG A 79 -13.04 -1.33 -2.81
C ARG A 79 -11.82 -2.25 -2.95
N ALA A 80 -11.12 -2.16 -4.07
CA ALA A 80 -10.00 -3.06 -4.38
C ALA A 80 -8.87 -2.98 -3.34
N LEU A 81 -8.47 -1.79 -2.88
CA LEU A 81 -7.40 -1.62 -1.90
C LEU A 81 -7.82 -2.11 -0.52
N GLY A 82 -9.04 -1.74 -0.09
CA GLY A 82 -9.57 -2.15 1.20
C GLY A 82 -9.79 -3.67 1.31
N ARG A 83 -10.04 -4.36 0.20
CA ARG A 83 -10.17 -5.82 0.16
C ARG A 83 -8.81 -6.50 0.09
N ALA A 84 -7.94 -6.06 -0.81
CA ALA A 84 -6.60 -6.61 -0.96
C ALA A 84 -5.79 -6.57 0.35
N SER A 85 -5.93 -5.50 1.13
CA SER A 85 -5.24 -5.36 2.43
C SER A 85 -5.75 -6.30 3.54
N ARG A 86 -6.89 -6.97 3.36
CA ARG A 86 -7.44 -7.95 4.32
C ARG A 86 -7.12 -9.39 3.95
N GLU A 87 -6.87 -9.64 2.67
CA GLU A 87 -6.64 -10.98 2.12
C GLU A 87 -5.15 -11.39 2.12
N VAL A 88 -4.25 -10.42 2.29
CA VAL A 88 -2.79 -10.58 2.29
C VAL A 88 -2.24 -10.34 3.69
#